data_AF-G9MTX6-F1
#
_entry.id   AF-G9MTX6-F1
#
_cell.length_a   1.000
_cell.length_b   1.000
_cell.length_c   1.000
_cell.angle_alpha   90.00
_cell.angle_beta   90.00
_cell.angle_gamma   90.00
#
_symmetry.space_group_name_H-M   'P 1'
#
loop_
_entity.id
_entity.type
_entity.pdbx_description
1 polymer ?
#
loop_
_entity_poly.entity_id
_entity_poly.type
_entity_poly.pdbx_seq_one_letter_code
_entity_poly.pdbx_strand_id
1 'polypeptide(L)'
;MPPHPLTLITGSTQGIGRAVAEILARKHAHHVLLGVRNVQVGEAIASELRQDGHKASVVELDLTSAQSIEKAITTIDRHYGYLDVLVNNAGISSDHDESLNKWDIYTSTFTTNVIGTGVLTEGLVPLLRKAKCSPPRVVFVSSIMGSLQTSLDKTTAWYSIDYKVYDASKAAVNMLAINFSRVLDDVGGKVNAVCPGYINTRLTSFDERGESPEVGATRIVQLATAGEDGQTGTFTNRQGVLPW
;
A
#
# COMPACT_ATOMS: atom_id res chain seq x y z
N MET A 1 22.34 -10.58 -15.34
CA MET A 1 21.21 -10.95 -14.46
C MET A 1 20.05 -10.03 -14.82
N PRO A 2 18.79 -10.50 -14.84
CA PRO A 2 17.65 -9.61 -14.98
C PRO A 2 17.68 -8.54 -13.87
N PRO A 3 17.24 -7.31 -14.14
CA PRO A 3 17.22 -6.25 -13.14
C PRO A 3 16.33 -6.65 -11.95
N HIS A 4 16.76 -6.32 -10.72
CA HIS A 4 15.95 -6.47 -9.51
C HIS A 4 14.91 -5.35 -9.50
N PRO A 5 13.59 -5.64 -9.51
CA PRO A 5 12.59 -4.58 -9.48
C PRO A 5 12.72 -3.71 -8.23
N LEU A 6 12.77 -2.40 -8.41
CA LEU A 6 12.83 -1.43 -7.32
C LEU A 6 11.41 -1.15 -6.82
N THR A 7 11.14 -1.50 -5.55
CA THR A 7 9.79 -1.43 -4.98
C THR A 7 9.73 -0.56 -3.74
N LEU A 8 8.89 0.47 -3.74
CA LEU A 8 8.58 1.23 -2.53
C LEU A 8 7.35 0.63 -1.86
N ILE A 9 7.46 0.32 -0.56
CA ILE A 9 6.33 -0.09 0.28
C ILE A 9 6.15 0.93 1.40
N THR A 10 5.02 1.63 1.45
CA THR A 10 4.72 2.55 2.56
C THR A 10 4.24 1.78 3.78
N GLY A 11 4.62 2.21 4.99
CA GLY A 11 4.14 1.59 6.24
C GLY A 11 4.66 0.17 6.46
N SER A 12 5.94 -0.06 6.14
CA SER A 12 6.55 -1.39 6.04
C SER A 12 7.33 -1.84 7.29
N THR A 13 7.16 -1.19 8.44
CA THR A 13 7.83 -1.61 9.70
C THR A 13 7.17 -2.80 10.38
N GLN A 14 5.92 -3.11 10.07
CA GLN A 14 5.15 -4.18 10.72
C GLN A 14 3.95 -4.63 9.86
N GLY A 15 3.25 -5.67 10.32
CA GLY A 15 2.02 -6.14 9.72
C GLY A 15 2.18 -6.48 8.24
N ILE A 16 1.14 -6.19 7.46
CA ILE A 16 1.08 -6.54 6.02
C ILE A 16 2.24 -5.92 5.25
N GLY A 17 2.57 -4.65 5.49
CA GLY A 17 3.66 -3.96 4.78
C GLY A 17 5.02 -4.60 4.97
N ARG A 18 5.33 -5.06 6.20
CA ARG A 18 6.57 -5.81 6.48
C ARG A 18 6.56 -7.16 5.76
N ALA A 19 5.46 -7.91 5.86
CA ALA A 19 5.33 -9.21 5.20
C ALA A 19 5.48 -9.10 3.68
N VAL A 20 4.89 -8.07 3.06
CA VAL A 20 5.06 -7.78 1.62
C VAL A 20 6.53 -7.51 1.30
N ALA A 21 7.21 -6.66 2.06
CA ALA A 21 8.62 -6.34 1.82
C ALA A 21 9.52 -7.58 1.93
N GLU A 22 9.32 -8.40 2.97
CA GLU A 22 10.08 -9.64 3.17
C GLU A 22 9.82 -10.65 2.05
N ILE A 23 8.56 -10.85 1.62
CA ILE A 23 8.23 -11.77 0.54
C ILE A 23 8.82 -11.30 -0.80
N LEU A 24 8.69 -10.02 -1.14
CA LEU A 24 9.23 -9.46 -2.38
C LEU A 24 10.76 -9.55 -2.43
N ALA A 25 11.44 -9.24 -1.32
CA ALA A 25 12.89 -9.35 -1.23
C ALA A 25 13.36 -10.82 -1.32
N ARG A 26 12.77 -11.70 -0.50
CA ARG A 26 13.24 -13.10 -0.33
C ARG A 26 12.83 -14.01 -1.48
N LYS A 27 11.61 -13.89 -1.99
CA LYS A 27 11.03 -14.83 -2.97
C LYS A 27 11.02 -14.32 -4.40
N HIS A 28 11.07 -12.99 -4.59
CA HIS A 28 10.99 -12.37 -5.92
C HIS A 28 12.23 -11.54 -6.27
N ALA A 29 13.21 -11.46 -5.37
CA ALA A 29 14.46 -10.73 -5.56
C ALA A 29 14.25 -9.23 -5.89
N HIS A 30 13.20 -8.61 -5.36
CA HIS A 30 13.04 -7.16 -5.47
C HIS A 30 14.09 -6.43 -4.62
N HIS A 31 14.50 -5.24 -5.06
CA HIS A 31 15.12 -4.26 -4.16
C HIS A 31 14.00 -3.50 -3.47
N VAL A 32 13.78 -3.80 -2.19
CA VAL A 32 12.72 -3.16 -1.41
C VAL A 32 13.20 -1.87 -0.75
N LEU A 33 12.44 -0.80 -0.97
CA LEU A 33 12.55 0.47 -0.26
C LEU A 33 11.47 0.47 0.84
N LEU A 34 11.90 0.40 2.09
CA LEU A 34 11.04 0.46 3.26
C LEU A 34 10.67 1.92 3.52
N GLY A 35 9.44 2.32 3.15
CA GLY A 35 8.89 3.63 3.44
C GLY A 35 8.35 3.70 4.87
N VAL A 36 9.08 4.37 5.76
CA VAL A 36 8.83 4.29 7.22
C VAL A 36 8.93 5.65 7.90
N ARG A 37 8.15 5.85 8.97
CA ARG A 37 8.28 7.04 9.85
C ARG A 37 9.47 6.92 10.81
N ASN A 38 9.68 5.71 11.36
CA ASN A 38 10.79 5.43 12.27
C ASN A 38 11.93 4.76 11.48
N VAL A 39 12.93 5.54 11.11
CA VAL A 39 14.09 5.09 10.31
C VAL A 39 14.88 4.01 11.04
N GLN A 40 15.02 4.11 12.37
CA GLN A 40 15.78 3.15 13.17
C GLN A 40 15.16 1.74 13.09
N VAL A 41 13.83 1.65 13.24
CA VAL A 41 13.10 0.38 13.09
C VAL A 41 13.19 -0.14 11.65
N GLY A 42 13.05 0.74 10.66
CA GLY A 42 13.21 0.37 9.25
C GLY A 42 14.60 -0.18 8.94
N GLU A 43 15.65 0.43 9.50
CA GLU A 43 17.04 0.04 9.24
C GLU A 43 17.38 -1.30 9.88
N ALA A 44 16.81 -1.63 11.03
CA ALA A 44 16.93 -2.97 11.61
C ALA A 44 16.40 -4.04 10.64
N ILE A 45 15.19 -3.84 10.09
CA ILE A 45 14.57 -4.76 9.12
C ILE A 45 15.37 -4.81 7.81
N ALA A 46 15.81 -3.66 7.28
CA ALA A 46 16.63 -3.62 6.07
C ALA A 46 18.01 -4.28 6.28
N SER A 47 18.58 -4.18 7.49
CA SER A 47 19.83 -4.85 7.86
C SER A 47 19.65 -6.37 7.87
N GLU A 48 18.59 -6.89 8.51
CA GLU A 48 18.26 -8.32 8.50
C GLU A 48 18.16 -8.86 7.05
N LEU A 49 17.40 -8.18 6.19
CA LEU A 49 17.27 -8.57 4.78
C LEU A 49 18.61 -8.55 4.02
N ARG A 50 19.48 -7.57 4.28
CA ARG A 50 20.81 -7.49 3.65
C ARG A 50 21.76 -8.57 4.16
N GLN A 51 21.71 -8.91 5.44
CA GLN A 51 22.50 -10.01 6.03
C GLN A 51 22.11 -11.36 5.41
N ASP A 52 20.83 -11.53 5.07
CA ASP A 52 20.32 -12.70 4.36
C ASP A 52 20.62 -12.68 2.84
N GLY A 53 21.36 -11.68 2.35
CA GLY A 53 21.78 -11.57 0.95
C GLY A 53 20.76 -10.89 0.02
N HIS A 54 19.71 -10.27 0.55
CA HIS A 54 18.69 -9.55 -0.22
C HIS A 54 18.97 -8.05 -0.31
N LYS A 55 18.30 -7.36 -1.24
CA LYS A 55 18.44 -5.90 -1.42
C LYS A 55 17.34 -5.16 -0.68
N ALA A 56 17.73 -4.38 0.33
CA ALA A 56 16.81 -3.53 1.08
C ALA A 56 17.45 -2.16 1.37
N SER A 57 16.64 -1.11 1.37
CA SER A 57 17.02 0.25 1.78
C SER A 57 15.85 0.93 2.48
N VAL A 58 16.13 1.96 3.27
CA VAL A 58 15.11 2.72 4.01
C VAL A 58 14.87 4.07 3.35
N VAL A 59 13.62 4.48 3.28
CA VAL A 59 13.20 5.83 2.90
C VAL A 59 12.33 6.38 4.03
N GLU A 60 12.78 7.46 4.66
CA GLU A 60 11.98 8.19 5.64
C GLU A 60 10.74 8.76 4.94
N LEU A 61 9.56 8.37 5.40
CA LEU A 61 8.29 8.73 4.76
C LEU A 61 7.15 8.77 5.79
N ASP A 62 6.65 9.97 6.03
CA ASP A 62 5.42 10.24 6.76
C ASP A 62 4.37 10.82 5.81
N LEU A 63 3.29 10.05 5.58
CA LEU A 63 2.18 10.46 4.72
C LEU A 63 1.38 11.65 5.27
N THR A 64 1.60 12.04 6.52
CA THR A 64 0.97 13.23 7.12
C THR A 64 1.77 14.52 6.91
N SER A 65 2.94 14.45 6.27
CA SER A 65 3.82 15.60 6.05
C SER A 65 4.18 15.76 4.57
N ALA A 66 3.70 16.85 3.96
CA ALA A 66 4.03 17.17 2.57
C ALA A 66 5.55 17.27 2.34
N GLN A 67 6.28 17.86 3.29
CA GLN A 67 7.74 17.96 3.25
C GLN A 67 8.41 16.58 3.30
N SER A 68 7.88 15.66 4.12
CA SER A 68 8.40 14.28 4.19
C SER A 68 8.18 13.55 2.87
N ILE A 69 6.99 13.68 2.27
CA ILE A 69 6.67 13.10 0.96
C ILE A 69 7.60 13.64 -0.14
N GLU A 70 7.78 14.96 -0.22
CA GLU A 70 8.67 15.59 -1.20
C GLU A 70 10.13 15.13 -1.03
N LYS A 71 10.62 15.06 0.21
CA LYS A 71 11.95 14.56 0.53
C LYS A 71 12.12 13.10 0.10
N ALA A 72 11.12 12.25 0.34
CA ALA A 72 11.15 10.85 -0.08
C ALA A 72 11.21 10.71 -1.61
N ILE A 73 10.36 11.44 -2.34
CA ILE A 73 10.35 11.46 -3.82
C ILE A 73 11.72 11.88 -4.35
N THR A 74 12.25 13.01 -3.86
CA THR A 74 13.56 13.55 -4.25
C THR A 74 14.70 12.58 -3.94
N THR A 75 14.58 11.84 -2.84
CA THR A 75 15.57 10.83 -2.45
C THR A 75 15.57 9.67 -3.44
N ILE A 76 14.39 9.16 -3.81
CA ILE A 76 14.26 8.04 -4.76
C ILE A 76 14.73 8.45 -6.15
N ASP A 77 14.34 9.64 -6.63
CA ASP A 77 14.78 10.15 -7.93
C ASP A 77 16.30 10.30 -7.99
N ARG A 78 16.91 10.93 -6.98
CA ARG A 78 18.36 11.17 -6.95
C ARG A 78 19.20 9.90 -6.87
N HIS A 79 18.76 8.91 -6.08
CA HIS A 79 19.55 7.69 -5.86
C HIS A 79 19.30 6.61 -6.90
N TYR A 80 18.09 6.56 -7.48
CA TYR A 80 17.69 5.48 -8.38
C TYR A 80 17.26 6.00 -9.75
N GLY A 81 16.49 7.10 -9.80
CA GLY A 81 16.02 7.74 -11.04
C GLY A 81 14.82 7.05 -11.71
N TYR A 82 14.25 6.03 -11.07
CA TYR A 82 13.07 5.27 -11.52
C TYR A 82 12.40 4.60 -10.32
N LEU A 83 11.22 4.04 -10.54
CA LEU A 83 10.54 3.13 -9.62
C LEU A 83 9.80 2.07 -10.45
N ASP A 84 9.89 0.79 -10.10
CA ASP A 84 9.18 -0.27 -10.84
C ASP A 84 7.82 -0.59 -10.21
N VAL A 85 7.77 -0.56 -8.88
CA VAL A 85 6.57 -0.94 -8.13
C VAL A 85 6.34 0.02 -6.95
N LEU A 86 5.11 0.48 -6.79
CA LEU A 86 4.64 1.20 -5.61
C LEU A 86 3.56 0.40 -4.90
N VAL A 87 3.74 0.14 -3.61
CA VAL A 87 2.73 -0.46 -2.73
C VAL A 87 2.29 0.58 -1.69
N ASN A 88 1.16 1.21 -1.95
CA ASN A 88 0.45 2.11 -1.03
C ASN A 88 -0.26 1.29 0.05
N ASN A 89 0.51 0.81 1.02
CA ASN A 89 0.05 -0.03 2.14
C ASN A 89 -0.31 0.76 3.40
N ALA A 90 0.34 1.91 3.65
CA ALA A 90 0.15 2.65 4.89
C ALA A 90 -1.30 3.13 5.03
N GLY A 91 -1.87 2.95 6.21
CA GLY A 91 -3.19 3.43 6.54
C GLY A 91 -3.52 3.27 8.02
N ILE A 92 -4.51 4.03 8.47
CA ILE A 92 -5.02 4.02 9.84
C ILE A 92 -6.54 3.91 9.86
N SER A 93 -7.07 3.55 11.03
CA SER A 93 -8.49 3.68 11.38
C SER A 93 -8.55 4.33 12.76
N SER A 94 -9.31 5.41 12.88
CA SER A 94 -9.42 6.21 14.11
C SER A 94 -10.86 6.33 14.61
N ASP A 95 -11.83 5.65 13.98
CA ASP A 95 -13.27 5.76 14.28
C ASP A 95 -13.62 5.49 15.75
N HIS A 96 -12.82 4.67 16.43
CA HIS A 96 -12.97 4.30 17.84
C HIS A 96 -11.87 4.86 18.75
N ASP A 97 -11.10 5.86 18.29
CA ASP A 97 -10.13 6.55 19.14
C ASP A 97 -10.87 7.57 20.02
N GLU A 98 -11.09 7.21 21.29
CA GLU A 98 -11.79 8.05 22.27
C GLU A 98 -11.01 9.32 22.65
N SER A 99 -9.73 9.40 22.32
CA SER A 99 -8.91 10.58 22.60
C SER A 99 -9.09 11.71 21.60
N LEU A 100 -9.72 11.43 20.45
CA LEU A 100 -9.90 12.37 19.35
C LEU A 100 -11.35 12.86 19.25
N ASN A 101 -11.52 14.15 18.93
CA ASN A 101 -12.83 14.65 18.54
C ASN A 101 -13.17 14.21 17.10
N LYS A 102 -14.43 14.39 16.67
CA LYS A 102 -14.87 13.96 15.33
C LYS A 102 -14.10 14.63 14.19
N TRP A 103 -13.75 15.91 14.32
CA TRP A 103 -12.96 16.61 13.30
C TRP A 103 -11.58 15.95 13.13
N ASP A 104 -10.92 15.62 14.24
CA ASP A 104 -9.58 15.03 14.23
C ASP A 104 -9.59 13.57 13.74
N ILE A 105 -10.65 12.80 14.05
CA ILE A 105 -10.84 11.45 13.48
C ILE A 105 -10.91 11.51 11.95
N TYR A 106 -11.74 12.42 11.40
CA TYR A 106 -11.84 12.62 9.95
C TYR A 106 -10.51 13.09 9.35
N THR A 107 -9.94 14.13 9.94
CA THR A 107 -8.72 14.77 9.44
C THR A 107 -7.56 13.79 9.43
N SER A 108 -7.28 13.10 10.53
CA SER A 108 -6.16 12.15 10.62
C SER A 108 -6.30 10.98 9.64
N THR A 109 -7.49 10.37 9.58
CA THR A 109 -7.78 9.21 8.71
C THR A 109 -7.66 9.59 7.24
N PHE A 110 -8.28 10.70 6.80
CA PHE A 110 -8.20 11.15 5.41
C PHE A 110 -6.81 11.65 5.04
N THR A 111 -6.12 12.33 5.95
CA THR A 111 -4.76 12.82 5.70
C THR A 111 -3.83 11.65 5.36
N THR A 112 -3.86 10.59 6.17
CA THR A 112 -3.00 9.42 5.94
C THR A 112 -3.47 8.58 4.76
N ASN A 113 -4.72 8.14 4.77
CA ASN A 113 -5.23 7.13 3.84
C ASN A 113 -5.43 7.68 2.43
N VAL A 114 -5.77 8.97 2.30
CA VAL A 114 -6.19 9.56 1.03
C VAL A 114 -5.20 10.62 0.56
N ILE A 115 -5.02 11.70 1.32
CA ILE A 115 -4.24 12.87 0.89
C ILE A 115 -2.78 12.48 0.68
N GLY A 116 -2.10 11.99 1.72
CA GLY A 116 -0.70 11.62 1.64
C GLY A 116 -0.44 10.51 0.62
N THR A 117 -1.31 9.50 0.58
CA THR A 117 -1.25 8.40 -0.39
C THR A 117 -1.37 8.89 -1.83
N GLY A 118 -2.34 9.78 -2.11
CA GLY A 118 -2.54 10.37 -3.43
C GLY A 118 -1.37 11.27 -3.85
N VAL A 119 -0.94 12.18 -2.97
CA VAL A 119 0.17 13.13 -3.22
C VAL A 119 1.48 12.39 -3.47
N LEU A 120 1.79 11.37 -2.67
CA LEU A 120 2.97 10.52 -2.90
C LEU A 120 2.90 9.82 -4.25
N THR A 121 1.75 9.21 -4.58
CA THR A 121 1.60 8.47 -5.84
C THR A 121 1.77 9.40 -7.03
N GLU A 122 1.11 10.56 -7.01
CA GLU A 122 1.22 11.59 -8.05
C GLU A 122 2.68 12.00 -8.27
N GLY A 123 3.40 12.30 -7.18
CA GLY A 123 4.81 12.68 -7.24
C GLY A 123 5.75 11.57 -7.72
N LEU A 124 5.36 10.31 -7.61
CA LEU A 124 6.13 9.16 -8.09
C LEU A 124 5.78 8.73 -9.51
N VAL A 125 4.69 9.25 -10.12
CA VAL A 125 4.30 8.94 -11.52
C VAL A 125 5.48 9.14 -12.51
N PRO A 126 6.25 10.26 -12.46
CA PRO A 126 7.39 10.43 -13.37
C PRO A 126 8.47 9.35 -13.23
N LEU A 127 8.64 8.77 -12.03
CA LEU A 127 9.60 7.69 -11.79
C LEU A 127 9.05 6.33 -12.21
N LEU A 128 7.76 6.09 -12.00
CA LEU A 128 7.05 4.90 -12.46
C LEU A 128 7.07 4.79 -13.99
N ARG A 129 6.93 5.91 -14.70
CA ARG A 129 7.07 5.97 -16.17
C ARG A 129 8.48 5.64 -16.67
N LYS A 130 9.49 5.69 -15.80
CA LYS A 130 10.88 5.32 -16.08
C LYS A 130 11.21 3.89 -15.59
N ALA A 131 10.21 3.08 -15.22
CA ALA A 131 10.41 1.72 -14.75
C ALA A 131 11.34 0.92 -15.68
N LYS A 132 12.30 0.23 -15.08
CA LYS A 132 13.26 -0.64 -15.77
C LYS A 132 12.76 -2.07 -15.87
N CYS A 133 11.82 -2.46 -15.02
CA CYS A 133 11.14 -3.74 -15.03
C CYS A 133 9.67 -3.52 -15.43
N SER A 134 9.39 -3.43 -16.72
CA SER A 134 8.04 -3.20 -17.22
C SER A 134 7.09 -4.40 -16.97
N PRO A 135 5.76 -4.17 -16.92
CA PRO A 135 5.11 -2.86 -16.77
C PRO A 135 5.30 -2.27 -15.36
N PRO A 136 5.23 -0.93 -15.17
CA PRO A 136 5.18 -0.36 -13.83
C PRO A 136 3.93 -0.85 -13.10
N ARG A 137 4.06 -1.16 -11.80
CA ARG A 137 2.92 -1.61 -10.97
C ARG A 137 2.63 -0.66 -9.82
N VAL A 138 1.36 -0.42 -9.56
CA VAL A 138 0.90 0.32 -8.37
C VAL A 138 -0.20 -0.48 -7.68
N VAL A 139 0.00 -0.77 -6.40
CA VAL A 139 -0.96 -1.52 -5.59
C VAL A 139 -1.44 -0.63 -4.46
N PHE A 140 -2.74 -0.34 -4.45
CA PHE A 140 -3.42 0.35 -3.36
C PHE A 140 -4.03 -0.66 -2.40
N VAL A 141 -3.54 -0.69 -1.15
CA VAL A 141 -4.14 -1.53 -0.11
C VAL A 141 -5.39 -0.83 0.43
N SER A 142 -6.53 -1.24 -0.11
CA SER A 142 -7.85 -0.77 0.27
C SER A 142 -8.51 -1.72 1.29
N SER A 143 -9.83 -1.66 1.41
CA SER A 143 -10.65 -2.58 2.22
C SER A 143 -11.97 -2.83 1.51
N ILE A 144 -12.54 -4.01 1.68
CA ILE A 144 -13.91 -4.33 1.22
C ILE A 144 -14.94 -3.35 1.82
N MET A 145 -14.64 -2.77 2.98
CA MET A 145 -15.49 -1.75 3.61
C MET A 145 -15.51 -0.41 2.85
N GLY A 146 -14.61 -0.23 1.87
CA GLY A 146 -14.68 0.86 0.89
C GLY A 146 -15.56 0.57 -0.32
N SER A 147 -16.15 -0.63 -0.46
CA SER A 147 -17.06 -0.94 -1.57
C SER A 147 -18.44 -0.38 -1.31
N LEU A 148 -18.92 0.47 -2.22
CA LEU A 148 -20.28 1.03 -2.11
C LEU A 148 -21.35 -0.06 -2.19
N GLN A 149 -21.15 -1.06 -3.06
CA GLN A 149 -22.10 -2.14 -3.21
C GLN A 149 -22.13 -3.04 -1.96
N THR A 150 -20.97 -3.41 -1.42
CA THR A 150 -20.91 -4.28 -0.23
C THR A 150 -21.37 -3.56 1.04
N SER A 151 -21.20 -2.24 1.15
CA SER A 151 -21.70 -1.46 2.29
C SER A 151 -23.24 -1.42 2.37
N LEU A 152 -23.96 -1.78 1.30
CA LEU A 152 -25.42 -1.91 1.30
C LEU A 152 -25.89 -3.33 1.65
N ASP A 153 -24.99 -4.30 1.74
CA ASP A 153 -25.32 -5.70 2.01
C ASP A 153 -25.48 -5.95 3.52
N LYS A 154 -26.75 -6.07 3.94
CA LYS A 154 -27.17 -6.33 5.32
C LYS A 154 -26.73 -7.69 5.88
N THR A 155 -26.28 -8.61 5.02
CA THR A 155 -25.85 -9.95 5.43
C THR A 155 -24.39 -10.01 5.86
N THR A 156 -23.62 -8.95 5.58
CA THR A 156 -22.21 -8.88 5.96
C THR A 156 -22.02 -8.70 7.46
N ALA A 157 -20.97 -9.32 8.01
CA ALA A 157 -20.67 -9.23 9.45
C ALA A 157 -20.32 -7.80 9.92
N TRP A 158 -19.93 -6.91 9.00
CA TRP A 158 -19.55 -5.53 9.29
C TRP A 158 -20.66 -4.52 9.02
N TYR A 159 -21.82 -4.92 8.50
CA TYR A 159 -22.92 -3.99 8.18
C TYR A 159 -23.36 -3.13 9.38
N SER A 160 -23.37 -3.72 10.58
CA SER A 160 -23.82 -3.07 11.81
C SER A 160 -22.69 -2.38 12.59
N ILE A 161 -21.47 -2.30 12.04
CA ILE A 161 -20.32 -1.71 12.73
C ILE A 161 -20.04 -0.33 12.16
N ASP A 162 -19.89 0.67 13.04
CA ASP A 162 -19.68 2.05 12.62
C ASP A 162 -18.20 2.39 12.40
N TYR A 163 -17.76 2.27 11.14
CA TYR A 163 -16.42 2.66 10.66
C TYR A 163 -16.50 3.70 9.53
N LYS A 164 -17.51 4.59 9.55
CA LYS A 164 -17.83 5.47 8.41
C LYS A 164 -16.65 6.29 7.88
N VAL A 165 -15.71 6.70 8.73
CA VAL A 165 -14.57 7.51 8.31
C VAL A 165 -13.55 6.65 7.58
N TYR A 166 -13.23 5.49 8.15
CA TYR A 166 -12.40 4.49 7.50
C TYR A 166 -12.99 4.04 6.17
N ASP A 167 -14.29 3.69 6.13
CA ASP A 167 -15.01 3.24 4.94
C ASP A 167 -14.95 4.30 3.83
N ALA A 168 -15.30 5.55 4.15
CA ALA A 168 -15.22 6.65 3.21
C ALA A 168 -13.78 6.88 2.70
N SER A 169 -12.77 6.75 3.57
CA SER A 169 -11.38 6.86 3.16
C SER A 169 -10.95 5.74 2.20
N LYS A 170 -11.43 4.51 2.40
CA LYS A 170 -11.12 3.37 1.53
C LYS A 170 -11.89 3.39 0.23
N ALA A 171 -13.12 3.92 0.22
CA ALA A 171 -13.83 4.25 -1.02
C ALA A 171 -13.07 5.33 -1.84
N ALA A 172 -12.51 6.34 -1.19
CA ALA A 172 -11.66 7.32 -1.85
C ALA A 172 -10.36 6.69 -2.41
N VAL A 173 -9.72 5.78 -1.67
CA VAL A 173 -8.56 5.00 -2.17
C VAL A 173 -8.92 4.15 -3.39
N ASN A 174 -10.10 3.52 -3.41
CA ASN A 174 -10.60 2.81 -4.58
C ASN A 174 -10.67 3.73 -5.81
N MET A 175 -11.20 4.94 -5.63
CA MET A 175 -11.26 5.94 -6.70
C MET A 175 -9.86 6.42 -7.13
N LEU A 176 -8.91 6.58 -6.20
CA LEU A 176 -7.52 6.89 -6.56
C LEU A 176 -6.92 5.78 -7.43
N ALA A 177 -7.11 4.50 -7.09
CA ALA A 177 -6.60 3.38 -7.89
C ALA A 177 -7.16 3.40 -9.33
N ILE A 178 -8.45 3.68 -9.49
CA ILE A 178 -9.09 3.81 -10.81
C ILE A 178 -8.51 4.99 -11.60
N ASN A 179 -8.26 6.14 -10.97
CA ASN A 179 -7.73 7.29 -11.69
C ASN A 179 -6.25 7.08 -12.06
N PHE A 180 -5.44 6.53 -11.15
CA PHE A 180 -4.04 6.23 -11.46
C PHE A 180 -3.87 5.12 -12.49
N SER A 181 -4.82 4.19 -12.64
CA SER A 181 -4.79 3.24 -13.75
C SER A 181 -4.92 3.94 -15.10
N ARG A 182 -5.77 4.96 -15.22
CA ARG A 182 -5.89 5.80 -16.42
C ARG A 182 -4.63 6.64 -16.65
N VAL A 183 -4.03 7.15 -15.59
CA VAL A 183 -2.80 7.97 -15.67
C VAL A 183 -1.62 7.16 -16.19
N LEU A 184 -1.51 5.87 -15.90
CA LEU A 184 -0.40 5.01 -16.33
C LEU A 184 -0.75 4.08 -17.52
N ASP A 185 -1.93 4.25 -18.11
CA ASP A 185 -2.42 3.39 -19.20
C ASP A 185 -1.54 3.47 -20.45
N ASP A 186 -1.05 4.67 -20.77
CA ASP A 186 -0.20 4.94 -21.94
C ASP A 186 1.16 4.21 -21.92
N VAL A 187 1.59 3.76 -20.74
CA VAL A 187 2.81 2.95 -20.54
C VAL A 187 2.50 1.50 -20.15
N GLY A 188 1.24 1.06 -20.29
CA GLY A 188 0.79 -0.30 -19.95
C GLY A 188 0.80 -0.61 -18.47
N GLY A 189 0.73 0.42 -17.61
CA GLY A 189 0.83 0.28 -16.16
C GLY A 189 -0.24 -0.61 -15.54
N LYS A 190 0.15 -1.39 -14.52
CA LYS A 190 -0.73 -2.29 -13.78
C LYS A 190 -1.08 -1.65 -12.44
N VAL A 191 -2.22 -0.98 -12.38
CA VAL A 191 -2.67 -0.26 -11.18
C VAL A 191 -3.93 -0.91 -10.64
N ASN A 192 -3.90 -1.39 -9.40
CA ASN A 192 -5.01 -2.14 -8.82
C ASN A 192 -5.22 -1.77 -7.34
N ALA A 193 -6.46 -1.93 -6.89
CA ALA A 193 -6.82 -1.94 -5.48
C ALA A 193 -6.91 -3.37 -4.94
N VAL A 194 -6.57 -3.57 -3.68
CA VAL A 194 -6.63 -4.88 -3.02
C VAL A 194 -7.19 -4.76 -1.61
N CYS A 195 -8.12 -5.65 -1.28
CA CYS A 195 -8.53 -5.89 0.11
C CYS A 195 -7.69 -7.06 0.66
N PRO A 196 -6.88 -6.85 1.70
CA PRO A 196 -6.06 -7.91 2.28
C PRO A 196 -6.88 -8.93 3.09
N GLY A 197 -8.13 -8.59 3.43
CA GLY A 197 -8.98 -9.36 4.35
C GLY A 197 -8.86 -8.85 5.79
N TYR A 198 -9.44 -9.61 6.73
CA TYR A 198 -9.35 -9.31 8.15
C TYR A 198 -8.06 -9.91 8.72
N ILE A 199 -7.06 -9.07 8.95
CA ILE A 199 -5.69 -9.48 9.29
C ILE A 199 -5.36 -9.03 10.72
N ASN A 200 -4.74 -9.92 11.50
CA ASN A 200 -4.21 -9.64 12.83
C ASN A 200 -3.03 -8.66 12.71
N THR A 201 -3.30 -7.38 12.96
CA THR A 201 -2.32 -6.30 12.94
C THR A 201 -2.67 -5.25 13.98
N ARG A 202 -1.81 -4.26 14.18
CA ARG A 202 -2.13 -3.10 15.01
C ARG A 202 -3.43 -2.38 14.62
N LEU A 203 -3.79 -2.35 13.33
CA LEU A 203 -5.01 -1.69 12.87
C LEU A 203 -6.28 -2.38 13.37
N THR A 204 -6.22 -3.69 13.58
CA THR A 204 -7.30 -4.51 14.13
C THR A 204 -7.10 -4.80 15.61
N SER A 205 -6.24 -4.03 16.30
CA SER A 205 -5.88 -4.23 17.71
C SER A 205 -5.36 -5.64 18.02
N PHE A 206 -4.70 -6.27 17.05
CA PHE A 206 -4.18 -7.64 17.11
C PHE A 206 -5.25 -8.72 17.38
N ASP A 207 -6.46 -8.53 16.85
CA ASP A 207 -7.54 -9.49 16.99
C ASP A 207 -7.15 -10.87 16.43
N GLU A 208 -7.17 -11.89 17.29
CA GLU A 208 -6.78 -13.27 16.97
C GLU A 208 -7.72 -13.96 15.96
N ARG A 209 -8.92 -13.41 15.74
CA ARG A 209 -9.82 -13.87 14.67
C ARG A 209 -9.32 -13.47 13.28
N GLY A 210 -8.42 -12.49 13.23
CA GLY A 210 -7.75 -12.08 12.00
C GLY A 210 -6.68 -13.07 11.57
N GLU A 211 -6.50 -13.18 10.25
CA GLU A 211 -5.47 -14.02 9.65
C GLU A 211 -4.06 -13.40 9.78
N SER A 212 -3.02 -14.15 9.43
CA SER A 212 -1.64 -13.67 9.54
C SER A 212 -1.30 -12.56 8.53
N PRO A 213 -0.31 -11.69 8.81
CA PRO A 213 0.19 -10.70 7.84
C PRO A 213 0.64 -11.29 6.50
N GLU A 214 1.24 -12.48 6.50
CA GLU A 214 1.71 -13.18 5.30
C GLU A 214 0.54 -13.60 4.41
N VAL A 215 -0.55 -14.03 5.04
CA VAL A 215 -1.82 -14.26 4.38
C VAL A 215 -2.33 -12.97 3.72
N GLY A 216 -2.37 -11.85 4.45
CA GLY A 216 -2.78 -10.55 3.90
C GLY A 216 -1.90 -10.05 2.75
N ALA A 217 -0.60 -10.37 2.78
CA ALA A 217 0.37 -10.00 1.77
C ALA A 217 0.19 -10.75 0.44
N THR A 218 -0.47 -11.92 0.44
CA THR A 218 -0.52 -12.83 -0.72
C THR A 218 -1.00 -12.14 -1.99
N ARG A 219 -2.17 -11.48 -1.94
CA ARG A 219 -2.73 -10.84 -3.15
C ARG A 219 -1.96 -9.57 -3.54
N ILE A 220 -1.40 -8.85 -2.56
CA ILE A 220 -0.56 -7.68 -2.80
C ILE A 220 0.69 -8.08 -3.60
N VAL A 221 1.36 -9.15 -3.18
CA VAL A 221 2.56 -9.67 -3.85
C VAL A 221 2.23 -10.14 -5.26
N GLN A 222 1.12 -10.85 -5.47
CA GLN A 222 0.67 -11.25 -6.81
C GLN A 222 0.49 -10.05 -7.75
N LEU A 223 -0.12 -8.96 -7.28
CA LEU A 223 -0.31 -7.75 -8.08
C LEU A 223 1.01 -7.00 -8.30
N ALA A 224 1.88 -6.94 -7.28
CA ALA A 224 3.19 -6.32 -7.32
C ALA A 224 4.19 -7.04 -8.25
N THR A 225 3.90 -8.30 -8.62
CA THR A 225 4.75 -9.15 -9.47
C THR A 225 4.09 -9.49 -10.81
N ALA A 226 2.92 -8.92 -11.11
CA ALA A 226 2.14 -9.25 -12.29
C ALA A 226 2.87 -8.83 -13.58
N GLY A 227 2.91 -9.69 -14.60
CA GLY A 227 3.56 -9.42 -15.90
C GLY A 227 2.73 -8.52 -16.83
N GLU A 228 3.07 -8.53 -18.12
CA GLU A 228 2.35 -7.78 -19.17
C GLU A 228 0.88 -8.20 -19.29
N ASP A 229 0.57 -9.49 -19.13
CA ASP A 229 -0.80 -10.03 -19.10
C ASP A 229 -1.51 -9.81 -17.74
N GLY A 230 -0.86 -9.08 -16.83
CA GLY A 230 -1.41 -8.74 -15.52
C GLY A 230 -2.66 -7.87 -15.60
N GLN A 231 -3.52 -8.01 -14.59
CA GLN A 231 -4.73 -7.20 -14.43
C GLN A 231 -4.39 -5.73 -14.15
N THR A 232 -5.25 -4.82 -14.57
CA THR A 232 -5.19 -3.38 -14.24
C THR A 232 -6.62 -2.86 -14.06
N GLY A 233 -6.80 -1.85 -13.21
CA GLY A 233 -8.11 -1.27 -12.92
C GLY A 233 -9.06 -2.23 -12.18
N THR A 234 -8.53 -3.12 -11.34
CA THR A 234 -9.35 -4.09 -10.58
C THR A 234 -9.33 -3.81 -9.07
N PHE A 235 -10.38 -4.26 -8.39
CA PHE A 235 -10.43 -4.39 -6.93
C PHE A 235 -10.59 -5.87 -6.58
N THR A 236 -9.60 -6.43 -5.86
CA THR A 236 -9.54 -7.89 -5.63
C THR A 236 -9.13 -8.25 -4.20
N ASN A 237 -9.41 -9.47 -3.79
CA ASN A 237 -8.81 -10.11 -2.62
C ASN A 237 -8.25 -11.50 -3.02
N ARG A 238 -7.92 -12.35 -2.04
CA ARG A 238 -7.44 -13.72 -2.30
C ARG A 238 -8.48 -14.61 -2.98
N GLN A 239 -9.77 -14.32 -2.81
CA GLN A 239 -10.90 -15.11 -3.32
C GLN A 239 -11.35 -14.67 -4.71
N GLY A 240 -10.97 -13.47 -5.16
CA GLY A 240 -11.26 -13.00 -6.52
C GLY A 240 -11.58 -11.51 -6.60
N VAL A 241 -12.40 -11.16 -7.58
CA VAL A 241 -12.85 -9.79 -7.82
C VAL A 241 -13.89 -9.38 -6.78
N LEU A 242 -13.75 -8.16 -6.29
CA LEU A 242 -14.68 -7.50 -5.39
C LEU A 242 -15.46 -6.43 -6.17
N PRO A 243 -16.71 -6.15 -5.80
CA PRO A 243 -17.41 -4.98 -6.31
C PRO A 243 -16.72 -3.72 -5.79
N TRP A 244 -16.73 -2.66 -6.61
CA TRP A 244 -16.18 -1.35 -6.25
C TRP A 244 -17.00 -0.64 -5.17
#